data_AF-H1LUC1-F1
#
_entry.id   AF-H1LUC1-F1
#
_cell.length_a   1.000
_cell.length_b   1.000
_cell.length_c   1.000
_cell.angle_alpha   90.00
_cell.angle_beta   90.00
_cell.angle_gamma   90.00
#
_symmetry.space_group_name_H-M   'P 1'
#
loop_
_entity.id
_entity.type
_entity.pdbx_description
1 polymer ?
#
loop_
_entity_poly.entity_id
_entity_poly.type
_entity_poly.pdbx_seq_one_letter_code
_entity_poly.pdbx_strand_id
1 'polypeptide(L)'
;MKLKVDGKVKSITYKIKDKQEITDRKLKKLKDTISDQYDVDADDISNMMNVTLKLKIKGKDETTKDDLDNVVLIKEKGKWKVYIDYMNDFN
;
A
#
# COMPACT_ATOMS: atom_id res chain seq x y z
N MET A 1 -14.50 -6.84 2.74
CA MET A 1 -14.91 -6.57 4.14
C MET A 1 -15.10 -5.06 4.29
N LYS A 2 -16.22 -4.56 4.84
CA LYS A 2 -16.45 -3.11 5.03
C LYS A 2 -16.16 -2.75 6.48
N LEU A 3 -15.13 -1.93 6.71
CA LEU A 3 -14.90 -1.24 7.97
C LEU A 3 -16.09 -0.32 8.25
N LYS A 4 -16.96 -0.71 9.18
CA LYS A 4 -18.01 0.17 9.70
C LYS A 4 -17.61 0.54 11.12
N VAL A 5 -17.42 1.84 11.34
CA VAL A 5 -17.28 2.43 12.66
C VAL A 5 -18.46 3.38 12.78
N ASP A 6 -19.40 3.09 13.66
CA ASP A 6 -20.54 3.96 13.89
C ASP A 6 -20.10 5.10 14.82
N GLY A 7 -20.14 6.34 14.32
CA GLY A 7 -19.72 7.56 15.02
C GLY A 7 -18.49 8.27 14.40
N LYS A 8 -18.14 9.45 14.94
CA LYS A 8 -17.02 10.26 14.44
C LYS A 8 -15.68 9.56 14.71
N VAL A 9 -14.90 9.28 13.67
CA VAL A 9 -13.53 8.76 13.78
C VAL A 9 -12.68 9.75 14.58
N LYS A 10 -12.06 9.29 15.67
CA LYS A 10 -11.19 10.11 16.54
C LYS A 10 -9.72 9.97 16.16
N SER A 11 -9.27 8.75 15.84
CA SER A 11 -7.90 8.53 15.38
C SER A 11 -7.80 7.29 14.50
N ILE A 12 -6.83 7.35 13.58
CA ILE A 12 -6.41 6.22 12.75
C ILE A 12 -4.92 6.02 12.99
N THR A 13 -4.52 4.81 13.30
CA THR A 13 -3.12 4.41 13.44
C THR A 13 -2.84 3.24 12.52
N TYR A 14 -1.64 3.18 11.97
CA TYR A 14 -1.21 2.11 11.07
C TYR A 14 0.08 1.46 11.58
N LYS A 15 0.28 0.19 11.23
CA LYS A 15 1.55 -0.51 11.36
C LYS A 15 1.84 -1.26 10.06
N ILE A 16 3.08 -1.14 9.57
CA ILE A 16 3.57 -1.95 8.46
C ILE A 16 3.90 -3.35 8.98
N LYS A 17 3.43 -4.36 8.27
CA LYS A 17 3.72 -5.78 8.45
C LYS A 17 4.18 -6.39 7.13
N ASP A 18 4.79 -7.57 7.22
CA ASP A 18 5.06 -8.47 6.09
C ASP A 18 5.66 -7.73 4.89
N LYS A 19 6.83 -7.13 5.14
CA LYS A 19 7.56 -6.28 4.21
C LYS A 19 8.31 -7.15 3.19
N GLN A 20 7.97 -7.04 1.92
CA GLN A 20 8.68 -7.72 0.84
C GLN A 20 9.16 -6.73 -0.21
N GLU A 21 10.47 -6.53 -0.28
CA GLU A 21 11.09 -5.68 -1.31
C GLU A 21 11.17 -6.43 -2.64
N ILE A 22 10.82 -5.73 -3.72
CA ILE A 22 10.89 -6.29 -5.07
C ILE A 22 12.31 -6.11 -5.59
N THR A 23 12.95 -7.22 -5.96
CA THR A 23 14.30 -7.19 -6.54
C THR A 23 14.36 -6.34 -7.80
N ASP A 24 15.49 -5.67 -8.05
CA ASP A 24 15.70 -4.86 -9.26
C ASP A 24 15.40 -5.61 -10.57
N ARG A 25 15.72 -6.91 -10.63
CA ARG A 25 15.44 -7.75 -11.79
C ARG A 25 13.93 -7.91 -12.03
N LYS A 26 13.15 -8.10 -10.97
CA LYS A 26 11.68 -8.19 -11.05
C LYS A 26 11.09 -6.81 -11.34
N LEU A 27 11.60 -5.76 -10.68
CA LEU A 27 11.17 -4.38 -10.89
C LEU A 27 11.32 -3.95 -12.35
N LYS A 28 12.48 -4.18 -12.97
CA LYS A 28 12.71 -3.87 -14.40
C LYS A 28 11.70 -4.50 -15.35
N LYS A 29 11.18 -5.68 -15.02
CA LYS A 29 10.17 -6.37 -15.85
C LYS A 29 8.76 -5.83 -15.64
N LEU A 30 8.50 -5.20 -14.50
CA LEU A 30 7.17 -4.74 -14.09
C LEU A 30 6.98 -3.24 -14.27
N LYS A 31 8.05 -2.48 -14.55
CA LYS A 31 8.02 -1.01 -14.67
C LYS A 31 6.90 -0.51 -15.58
N ASP A 32 6.72 -1.12 -16.75
CA ASP A 32 5.68 -0.71 -17.70
C ASP A 32 4.29 -0.96 -17.12
N THR A 33 4.05 -2.14 -16.55
CA THR A 33 2.77 -2.46 -15.88
C THR A 33 2.48 -1.53 -14.71
N ILE A 34 3.50 -1.19 -13.91
CA ILE A 34 3.38 -0.27 -12.78
C ILE A 34 3.05 1.14 -13.28
N SER A 35 3.71 1.60 -14.34
CA SER A 35 3.46 2.88 -15.00
C SER A 35 2.03 2.97 -15.49
N ASP A 36 1.57 1.96 -16.23
CA ASP A 36 0.21 1.92 -16.78
C ASP A 36 -0.87 1.89 -15.69
N GLN A 37 -0.64 1.14 -14.61
CA GLN A 37 -1.62 0.98 -13.54
C GLN A 37 -1.71 2.17 -12.58
N TYR A 38 -0.57 2.82 -12.29
CA TYR A 38 -0.49 3.85 -11.26
C TYR A 38 -0.19 5.25 -11.78
N ASP A 39 -0.11 5.42 -13.11
CA ASP A 39 0.20 6.68 -13.80
C ASP A 39 1.48 7.32 -13.25
N VAL A 40 2.54 6.51 -13.17
CA VAL A 40 3.87 6.91 -12.67
C VAL A 40 4.90 6.76 -13.78
N ASP A 41 5.89 7.64 -13.83
CA ASP A 41 6.95 7.52 -14.81
C ASP A 41 7.84 6.29 -14.50
N ALA A 42 7.81 5.31 -15.41
CA ALA A 42 8.58 4.07 -15.31
C ALA A 42 10.07 4.31 -15.05
N ASP A 43 10.66 5.33 -15.67
CA ASP A 43 12.09 5.62 -15.57
C ASP A 43 12.46 6.14 -14.17
N ASP A 44 11.54 6.86 -13.54
CA ASP A 44 11.73 7.44 -12.21
C ASP A 44 11.48 6.44 -11.06
N ILE A 45 10.96 5.24 -11.36
CA ILE A 45 10.81 4.16 -10.38
C ILE A 45 12.17 3.58 -10.02
N SER A 46 12.54 3.75 -8.76
CA SER A 46 13.83 3.30 -8.18
C SER A 46 13.70 2.11 -7.24
N ASN A 47 12.51 1.89 -6.67
CA ASN A 47 12.26 0.79 -5.73
C ASN A 47 10.75 0.52 -5.66
N MET A 48 10.39 -0.70 -5.33
CA MET A 48 9.02 -1.12 -5.06
C MET A 48 9.00 -2.16 -3.94
N MET A 49 7.95 -2.12 -3.14
CA MET A 49 7.79 -3.01 -2.01
C MET A 49 6.33 -3.31 -1.73
N ASN A 50 6.03 -4.56 -1.43
CA ASN A 50 4.72 -4.97 -0.95
C ASN A 50 4.73 -4.99 0.57
N VAL A 51 3.62 -4.55 1.17
CA VAL A 51 3.40 -4.59 2.61
C VAL A 51 1.94 -4.95 2.91
N THR A 52 1.72 -5.49 4.10
CA THR A 52 0.39 -5.49 4.72
C THR A 52 0.32 -4.33 5.72
N LEU A 53 -0.74 -3.52 5.65
CA LEU A 53 -0.98 -2.46 6.62
C LEU A 53 -2.00 -2.90 7.66
N LYS A 54 -1.59 -3.03 8.91
CA LYS A 54 -2.53 -3.20 10.03
C LYS A 54 -3.08 -1.86 10.44
N LEU A 55 -4.35 -1.61 10.12
CA LEU A 55 -5.08 -0.42 10.50
C LEU A 55 -5.78 -0.62 11.83
N LYS A 56 -5.73 0.41 12.67
CA LYS A 56 -6.53 0.50 13.90
C LYS A 56 -7.25 1.85 13.89
N ILE A 57 -8.58 1.79 13.83
CA ILE A 57 -9.46 2.94 13.82
C ILE A 57 -10.15 3.02 15.18
N LYS A 58 -9.99 4.15 15.86
CA LYS A 58 -10.64 4.43 17.14
C LYS A 58 -11.79 5.41 16.90
N GLY A 59 -13.01 4.94 17.10
CA GLY A 59 -14.22 5.75 17.15
C GLY A 59 -14.44 6.38 18.53
N LYS A 60 -15.60 7.00 18.72
CA LYS A 60 -15.98 7.56 20.02
C LYS A 60 -16.24 6.45 21.04
N ASP A 61 -16.98 5.43 20.63
CA ASP A 61 -17.53 4.38 21.50
C ASP A 61 -16.92 3.00 21.22
N GLU A 62 -16.26 2.82 20.07
CA GLU A 62 -15.65 1.55 19.67
C GLU A 62 -14.25 1.70 19.06
N THR A 63 -13.53 0.58 18.94
CA THR A 63 -12.22 0.51 18.27
C THR A 63 -12.18 -0.74 17.40
N THR A 64 -11.91 -0.55 16.11
CA THR A 64 -11.82 -1.62 15.13
C THR A 64 -10.38 -1.76 14.65
N LYS A 65 -9.97 -2.99 14.37
CA LYS A 65 -8.67 -3.31 13.75
C LYS A 65 -8.95 -4.14 12.52
N ASP A 66 -8.25 -3.83 11.44
CA ASP A 66 -8.34 -4.58 10.19
C ASP A 66 -6.98 -4.58 9.51
N ASP A 67 -6.75 -5.58 8.66
CA ASP A 67 -5.54 -5.67 7.86
C ASP A 67 -5.89 -5.28 6.42
N LEU A 68 -5.12 -4.35 5.86
CA LEU A 68 -5.20 -3.97 4.47
C LEU A 68 -4.04 -4.64 3.76
N ASP A 69 -4.38 -5.76 3.13
CA ASP A 69 -3.48 -6.49 2.24
C ASP A 69 -3.34 -5.76 0.90
N ASN A 70 -2.34 -6.15 0.10
CA ASN A 70 -2.08 -5.63 -1.24
C ASN A 70 -1.71 -4.15 -1.28
N VAL A 71 -0.98 -3.69 -0.27
CA VAL A 71 -0.42 -2.33 -0.28
C VAL A 71 0.93 -2.35 -0.96
N VAL A 72 1.06 -1.56 -2.01
CA VAL A 72 2.30 -1.38 -2.76
C VAL A 72 2.88 -0.02 -2.43
N LEU A 73 4.18 -0.01 -2.12
CA LEU A 73 4.97 1.19 -1.90
C LEU A 73 5.93 1.35 -3.07
N ILE A 74 5.83 2.47 -3.80
CA ILE A 74 6.67 2.76 -4.97
C ILE A 74 7.51 3.98 -4.65
N LYS A 75 8.82 3.88 -4.90
CA LYS A 75 9.75 5.00 -4.76
C LYS A 75 10.02 5.64 -6.12
N GLU A 76 9.35 6.75 -6.37
CA GLU A 76 9.45 7.54 -7.61
C GLU A 76 10.11 8.89 -7.31
N LYS A 77 11.13 9.29 -8.08
CA LYS A 77 11.88 10.56 -7.85
C LYS A 77 12.38 10.72 -6.41
N GLY A 78 12.79 9.59 -5.80
CA GLY A 78 13.26 9.55 -4.42
C GLY A 78 12.16 9.61 -3.34
N LYS A 79 10.89 9.75 -3.70
CA LYS A 79 9.76 9.84 -2.77
C LYS A 79 8.95 8.55 -2.75
N TRP A 80 8.59 8.09 -1.55
CA TRP A 80 7.69 6.95 -1.39
C TRP A 80 6.24 7.38 -1.56
N LYS A 81 5.51 6.64 -2.38
CA LYS A 81 4.06 6.77 -2.59
C LYS A 81 3.39 5.44 -2.23
N VAL A 82 2.14 5.53 -1.78
CA VAL A 82 1.35 4.37 -1.32
C VAL A 82 0.23 4.12 -2.33
N TYR A 83 0.11 2.87 -2.76
CA TYR A 83 -0.92 2.42 -3.70
C TYR A 83 -1.60 1.15 -3.18
N ILE A 84 -2.82 0.91 -3.66
CA ILE A 84 -3.56 -0.32 -3.39
C ILE A 84 -3.61 -1.12 -4.69
N ASP A 85 -3.06 -2.33 -4.65
CA ASP A 85 -3.11 -3.28 -5.75
C ASP A 85 -4.42 -4.08 -5.67
N TYR A 86 -5.45 -3.56 -6.34
CA TYR A 86 -6.77 -4.20 -6.36
C TYR A 86 -6.80 -5.50 -7.18
N MET A 87 -5.86 -5.69 -8.09
CA MET A 87 -5.78 -6.88 -8.95
C MET A 87 -4.90 -7.99 -8.36
N ASN A 88 -4.13 -7.68 -7.31
CA ASN A 88 -3.13 -8.58 -6.72
C ASN A 88 -2.08 -9.03 -7.75
N ASP A 89 -1.69 -8.13 -8.66
CA ASP A 89 -0.73 -8.44 -9.71
C ASP A 89 0.70 -8.53 -9.18
N PHE A 90 0.96 -7.95 -8.00
CA PHE A 90 2.31 -7.84 -7.48
C PHE A 90 2.59 -8.65 -6.22
N ASN A 91 1.55 -9.19 -5.58
CA ASN A 91 1.60 -9.98 -4.34
C ASN A 91 1.65 -11.48 -4.58
#